data_AF-A0A497EXF1-F1
#
_entry.id   AF-A0A497EXF1-F1
#
_cell.length_a   1.000
_cell.length_b   1.000
_cell.length_c   1.000
_cell.angle_alpha   90.00
_cell.angle_beta   90.00
_cell.angle_gamma   90.00
#
_symmetry.space_group_name_H-M   'P 1'
#
loop_
_entity.id
_entity.type
_entity.pdbx_description
1 polymer ?
#
loop_
_entity_poly.entity_id
_entity_poly.type
_entity_poly.pdbx_seq_one_letter_code
_entity_poly.pdbx_strand_id
1 'polypeptide(L)'
;SANPPVAIIADIDLIMKAPYRLLASGCGDIIAKFTAVRDWRLAHKLRGEYYGDYAASLAILSANLVVKHAEYISRRMPESLRTVVEALISCGIAMCIAGSSRPCSGSEHLFSHALDLIAKKPALHGEQCGVGTIMMMYLHGGKWRNIRKTLKLIGAPTTAKELGVSDYEVIKALTIAHKIRPERYTILGESGLSWEAAERVARITGVIE
;
A
#
# COMPACT_ATOMS: atom_id res chain seq x y z
N SER A 1 15.90 6.64 -10.89
CA SER A 1 15.08 6.26 -12.06
C SER A 1 14.67 4.81 -11.91
N ALA A 2 13.45 4.45 -12.30
CA ALA A 2 13.06 3.04 -12.44
C ALA A 2 13.51 2.57 -13.82
N ASN A 3 14.37 1.56 -13.89
CA ASN A 3 14.72 0.93 -15.16
C ASN A 3 13.66 -0.15 -15.43
N PRO A 4 12.74 0.04 -16.39
CA PRO A 4 11.75 -0.97 -16.70
C PRO A 4 12.44 -2.24 -17.20
N PRO A 5 11.91 -3.43 -16.86
CA PRO A 5 12.37 -4.66 -17.49
C PRO A 5 12.03 -4.62 -19.00
N VAL A 6 12.90 -5.19 -19.83
CA VAL A 6 12.67 -5.32 -21.29
C VAL A 6 11.52 -6.29 -21.58
N ALA A 7 11.33 -7.30 -20.72
CA ALA A 7 10.25 -8.28 -20.81
C ALA A 7 9.86 -8.77 -19.41
N ILE A 8 8.60 -9.21 -19.28
CA ILE A 8 8.07 -9.88 -18.09
C ILE A 8 7.52 -11.23 -18.52
N ILE A 9 8.03 -12.31 -17.94
CA ILE A 9 7.52 -13.67 -18.13
C ILE A 9 6.97 -14.14 -16.79
N ALA A 10 5.65 -14.24 -16.68
CA ALA A 10 4.96 -14.66 -15.47
C ALA A 10 4.29 -16.02 -15.68
N ASP A 11 4.95 -17.08 -15.19
CA ASP A 11 4.41 -18.44 -15.19
C ASP A 11 3.36 -18.58 -14.08
N ILE A 12 2.08 -18.55 -14.47
CA ILE A 12 0.96 -18.61 -13.54
C ILE A 12 0.96 -19.95 -12.77
N ASP A 13 1.27 -21.06 -13.43
CA ASP A 13 1.25 -22.39 -12.81
C ASP A 13 2.33 -22.54 -11.75
N LEU A 14 3.49 -21.92 -11.97
CA LEU A 14 4.55 -21.84 -10.96
C LEU A 14 4.16 -20.93 -9.80
N ILE A 15 3.64 -19.73 -10.09
CA ILE A 15 3.24 -18.75 -9.07
C ILE A 15 2.11 -19.30 -8.19
N MET A 16 1.19 -20.10 -8.74
CA MET A 16 0.12 -20.76 -7.96
C MET A 16 0.66 -21.66 -6.83
N LYS A 17 1.88 -22.21 -6.98
CA LYS A 17 2.50 -23.09 -5.98
C LYS A 17 3.15 -22.30 -4.83
N ALA A 18 3.26 -20.99 -4.94
CA ALA A 18 3.85 -20.14 -3.91
C ALA A 18 2.96 -20.11 -2.65
N PRO A 19 3.54 -19.89 -1.44
CA PRO A 19 2.76 -19.72 -0.22
C PRO A 19 1.72 -18.62 -0.38
N TYR A 20 0.46 -18.91 -0.04
CA TYR A 20 -0.67 -17.97 -0.17
C TYR A 20 -0.41 -16.60 0.49
N ARG A 21 0.36 -16.59 1.58
CA ARG A 21 0.78 -15.36 2.26
C ARG A 21 1.44 -14.35 1.32
N LEU A 22 2.22 -14.81 0.34
CA LEU A 22 2.84 -13.93 -0.67
C LEU A 22 1.81 -13.30 -1.60
N LEU A 23 0.79 -14.06 -2.00
CA LEU A 23 -0.32 -13.55 -2.80
C LEU A 23 -1.15 -12.51 -2.03
N ALA A 24 -1.49 -12.80 -0.78
CA ALA A 24 -2.20 -11.87 0.09
C ALA A 24 -1.38 -10.58 0.34
N SER A 25 -0.07 -10.72 0.55
CA SER A 25 0.85 -9.58 0.61
C SER A 25 0.82 -8.76 -0.69
N GLY A 26 0.89 -9.40 -1.87
CA GLY A 26 0.79 -8.70 -3.16
C GLY A 26 -0.51 -7.91 -3.32
N CYS A 27 -1.63 -8.43 -2.81
CA CYS A 27 -2.89 -7.70 -2.78
C CYS A 27 -2.83 -6.46 -1.88
N GLY A 28 -2.17 -6.55 -0.73
CA GLY A 28 -1.92 -5.42 0.16
C GLY A 28 -1.10 -4.32 -0.51
N ASP A 29 -0.07 -4.69 -1.27
CA ASP A 29 0.70 -3.72 -2.05
C ASP A 29 -0.16 -3.06 -3.14
N ILE A 30 -0.99 -3.81 -3.88
CA ILE A 30 -1.85 -3.23 -4.90
C ILE A 30 -2.91 -2.28 -4.31
N ILE A 31 -3.49 -2.64 -3.17
CA ILE A 31 -4.50 -1.82 -2.47
C ILE A 31 -3.92 -0.46 -2.04
N ALA A 32 -2.63 -0.37 -1.76
CA ALA A 32 -1.94 0.88 -1.42
C ALA A 32 -2.07 2.00 -2.47
N LYS A 33 -2.40 1.65 -3.71
CA LYS A 33 -2.49 2.59 -4.83
C LYS A 33 -3.62 3.60 -4.60
N PHE A 34 -4.63 3.24 -3.79
CA PHE A 34 -5.66 4.17 -3.37
C PHE A 34 -5.13 5.37 -2.58
N THR A 35 -4.16 5.19 -1.68
CA THR A 35 -3.59 6.29 -0.90
C THR A 35 -2.42 6.94 -1.63
N ALA A 36 -1.60 6.16 -2.36
CA ALA A 36 -0.53 6.70 -3.19
C ALA A 36 -1.02 7.75 -4.20
N VAL A 37 -2.09 7.44 -4.96
CA VAL A 37 -2.66 8.37 -5.94
C VAL A 37 -3.30 9.59 -5.26
N ARG A 38 -3.88 9.43 -4.06
CA ARG A 38 -4.41 10.57 -3.29
C ARG A 38 -3.30 11.49 -2.80
N ASP A 39 -2.21 10.94 -2.29
CA ASP A 39 -1.03 11.71 -1.91
C ASP A 39 -0.41 12.41 -3.12
N TRP A 40 -0.33 11.74 -4.26
CA TRP A 40 0.16 12.34 -5.49
C TRP A 40 -0.70 13.52 -5.93
N ARG A 41 -2.03 13.36 -5.90
CA ARG A 41 -2.98 14.44 -6.22
C ARG A 41 -2.91 15.58 -5.21
N LEU A 42 -2.69 15.29 -3.93
CA LEU A 42 -2.49 16.29 -2.89
C LEU A 42 -1.20 17.09 -3.13
N ALA A 43 -0.10 16.40 -3.42
CA ALA A 43 1.18 17.02 -3.74
C ALA A 43 1.11 17.90 -5.00
N HIS A 44 0.39 17.45 -6.04
CA HIS A 44 0.12 18.27 -7.22
C HIS A 44 -0.60 19.57 -6.86
N LYS A 45 -1.67 19.50 -6.06
CA LYS A 45 -2.45 20.67 -5.66
C LYS A 45 -1.67 21.66 -4.78
N LEU A 46 -0.83 21.16 -3.87
CA LEU A 46 -0.16 22.01 -2.87
C LEU A 46 1.25 22.43 -3.27
N ARG A 47 1.95 21.65 -4.10
CA ARG A 47 3.35 21.87 -4.46
C ARG A 47 3.58 22.00 -5.97
N GLY A 48 2.54 21.85 -6.79
CA GLY A 48 2.67 21.90 -8.24
C GLY A 48 3.45 20.72 -8.84
N GLU A 49 3.60 19.61 -8.10
CA GLU A 49 4.23 18.40 -8.66
C GLU A 49 3.49 17.93 -9.92
N TYR A 50 4.21 17.38 -10.90
CA TYR A 50 3.57 16.74 -12.06
C TYR A 50 2.57 15.67 -11.61
N TYR A 51 1.39 15.61 -12.23
CA TYR A 51 0.38 14.58 -12.01
C TYR A 51 -0.10 14.04 -13.36
N GLY A 52 0.09 12.74 -13.58
CA GLY A 52 -0.33 12.07 -14.82
C GLY A 52 -1.64 11.32 -14.62
N ASP A 53 -2.77 11.88 -15.10
CA ASP A 53 -4.10 11.28 -14.95
C ASP A 53 -4.17 9.83 -15.49
N TYR A 54 -3.50 9.55 -16.60
CA TYR A 54 -3.47 8.21 -17.20
C TYR A 54 -2.76 7.20 -16.29
N ALA A 55 -1.57 7.53 -15.79
CA ALA A 55 -0.82 6.68 -14.86
C ALA A 55 -1.56 6.49 -13.53
N ALA A 56 -2.18 7.55 -13.00
CA ALA A 56 -2.99 7.48 -11.81
C ALA A 56 -4.22 6.58 -12.00
N SER A 57 -4.92 6.71 -13.13
CA SER A 57 -6.10 5.89 -13.44
C SER A 57 -5.75 4.41 -13.59
N LEU A 58 -4.63 4.09 -14.25
CA LEU A 58 -4.14 2.73 -14.39
C LEU A 58 -3.83 2.09 -13.02
N ALA A 59 -3.17 2.82 -12.12
CA ALA A 59 -2.89 2.33 -10.77
C ALA A 59 -4.15 2.13 -9.93
N ILE A 60 -5.13 3.04 -10.03
CA ILE A 60 -6.43 2.88 -9.35
C ILE A 60 -7.23 1.70 -9.91
N LEU A 61 -7.17 1.46 -11.23
CA LEU A 61 -7.81 0.31 -11.85
C LEU A 61 -7.27 -1.00 -11.27
N SER A 62 -5.95 -1.15 -11.13
CA SER A 62 -5.32 -2.31 -10.48
C SER A 62 -5.90 -2.56 -9.08
N ALA A 63 -6.00 -1.52 -8.25
CA ALA A 63 -6.56 -1.62 -6.90
C ALA A 63 -8.04 -2.01 -6.89
N ASN A 64 -8.83 -1.42 -7.80
CA ASN A 64 -10.25 -1.75 -7.94
C ASN A 64 -10.47 -3.21 -8.38
N LEU A 65 -9.63 -3.76 -9.25
CA LEU A 65 -9.72 -5.16 -9.66
C LEU A 65 -9.50 -6.11 -8.47
N VAL A 66 -8.49 -5.84 -7.63
CA VAL A 66 -8.28 -6.64 -6.41
C VAL A 66 -9.46 -6.54 -5.45
N VAL A 67 -10.03 -5.35 -5.24
CA VAL A 67 -11.22 -5.18 -4.39
C VAL A 67 -12.41 -5.95 -4.97
N LYS A 68 -12.65 -5.85 -6.28
CA LYS A 68 -13.76 -6.51 -6.97
C LYS A 68 -13.64 -8.04 -6.89
N HIS A 69 -12.43 -8.57 -6.99
CA HIS A 69 -12.17 -10.01 -7.03
C HIS A 69 -11.75 -10.60 -5.67
N ALA A 70 -11.81 -9.83 -4.58
CA ALA A 70 -11.32 -10.23 -3.26
C ALA A 70 -11.87 -11.58 -2.75
N GLU A 71 -13.15 -11.88 -3.02
CA GLU A 71 -13.76 -13.17 -2.65
C GLU A 71 -13.23 -14.35 -3.48
N TYR A 72 -12.93 -14.14 -4.76
CA TYR A 72 -12.32 -15.16 -5.60
C TYR A 72 -10.85 -15.39 -5.20
N ILE A 73 -10.15 -14.30 -4.84
CA ILE A 73 -8.77 -14.33 -4.33
C ILE A 73 -8.69 -15.11 -3.01
N SER A 74 -9.65 -14.91 -2.10
CA SER A 74 -9.68 -15.63 -0.81
C SER A 74 -9.88 -17.14 -0.98
N ARG A 75 -10.60 -17.54 -2.04
CA ARG A 75 -10.85 -18.95 -2.42
C ARG A 75 -9.73 -19.58 -3.25
N ARG A 76 -8.65 -18.84 -3.57
CA ARG A 76 -7.48 -19.32 -4.34
C ARG A 76 -7.82 -19.86 -5.73
N MET A 77 -8.80 -19.25 -6.39
CA MET A 77 -9.15 -19.67 -7.76
C MET A 77 -8.04 -19.26 -8.75
N PRO A 78 -7.66 -20.09 -9.74
CA PRO A 78 -6.59 -19.74 -10.70
C PRO A 78 -6.78 -18.39 -11.40
N GLU A 79 -8.02 -18.04 -11.77
CA GLU A 79 -8.38 -16.77 -12.40
C GLU A 79 -8.11 -15.56 -11.49
N SER A 80 -8.19 -15.77 -10.17
CA SER A 80 -7.92 -14.74 -9.17
C SER A 80 -6.42 -14.42 -9.08
N LEU A 81 -5.54 -15.42 -9.25
CA LEU A 81 -4.10 -15.19 -9.28
C LEU A 81 -3.70 -14.36 -10.51
N ARG A 82 -4.24 -14.71 -11.68
CA ARG A 82 -3.98 -13.97 -12.92
C ARG A 82 -4.35 -12.49 -12.77
N THR A 83 -5.50 -12.21 -12.14
CA THR A 83 -5.93 -10.83 -11.84
C THR A 83 -4.90 -10.07 -10.99
N VAL A 84 -4.34 -10.71 -9.94
CA VAL A 84 -3.33 -10.07 -9.08
C VAL A 84 -2.02 -9.83 -9.82
N VAL A 85 -1.56 -10.80 -10.62
CA VAL A 85 -0.34 -10.68 -11.43
C VAL A 85 -0.47 -9.54 -12.46
N GLU A 86 -1.57 -9.50 -13.21
CA GLU A 86 -1.85 -8.43 -14.19
C GLU A 86 -1.97 -7.06 -13.53
N ALA A 87 -2.55 -6.99 -12.33
CA ALA A 87 -2.63 -5.76 -11.55
C ALA A 87 -1.24 -5.26 -11.10
N LEU A 88 -0.34 -6.15 -10.67
CA LEU A 88 1.05 -5.82 -10.32
C LEU A 88 1.84 -5.33 -11.53
N ILE A 89 1.71 -6.00 -12.68
CA ILE A 89 2.33 -5.58 -13.94
C ILE A 89 1.82 -4.19 -14.33
N SER A 90 0.51 -3.96 -14.22
CA SER A 90 -0.11 -2.66 -14.51
C SER A 90 0.39 -1.55 -13.58
N CYS A 91 0.67 -1.85 -12.31
CA CYS A 91 1.35 -0.91 -11.41
C CYS A 91 2.77 -0.56 -11.90
N GLY A 92 3.53 -1.54 -12.39
CA GLY A 92 4.83 -1.31 -13.01
C GLY A 92 4.75 -0.37 -14.21
N ILE A 93 3.81 -0.64 -15.13
CA ILE A 93 3.56 0.19 -16.31
C ILE A 93 3.15 1.61 -15.92
N ALA A 94 2.29 1.77 -14.91
CA ALA A 94 1.89 3.08 -14.40
C ALA A 94 3.10 3.91 -13.90
N MET A 95 4.03 3.27 -13.18
CA MET A 95 5.26 3.94 -12.73
C MET A 95 6.16 4.35 -13.90
N CYS A 96 6.27 3.51 -14.94
CA CYS A 96 7.03 3.83 -16.14
C CYS A 96 6.46 5.04 -16.88
N ILE A 97 5.14 5.08 -17.08
CA ILE A 97 4.45 6.22 -17.71
C ILE A 97 4.65 7.50 -16.89
N ALA A 98 4.52 7.40 -15.56
CA ALA A 98 4.66 8.56 -14.69
C ALA A 98 6.12 9.04 -14.53
N GLY A 99 7.11 8.26 -14.97
CA GLY A 99 8.53 8.51 -14.72
C GLY A 99 8.90 8.50 -13.22
N SER A 100 8.02 7.98 -12.36
CA SER A 100 8.20 7.98 -10.91
C SER A 100 7.33 6.91 -10.25
N SER A 101 7.62 6.59 -8.98
CA SER A 101 6.79 5.68 -8.20
C SER A 101 5.51 6.30 -7.62
N ARG A 102 5.24 7.59 -7.86
CA ARG A 102 4.08 8.32 -7.33
C ARG A 102 2.72 7.60 -7.51
N PRO A 103 2.37 6.98 -8.65
CA PRO A 103 1.08 6.29 -8.78
C PRO A 103 0.96 5.04 -7.88
N CYS A 104 2.08 4.51 -7.37
CA CYS A 104 2.10 3.23 -6.67
C CYS A 104 2.67 3.29 -5.26
N SER A 105 3.23 4.44 -4.84
CA SER A 105 3.89 4.64 -3.55
C SER A 105 3.63 6.04 -3.01
N GLY A 106 2.93 6.11 -1.87
CA GLY A 106 2.68 7.32 -1.09
C GLY A 106 3.06 7.13 0.38
N SER A 107 2.30 7.77 1.26
CA SER A 107 2.48 7.74 2.72
C SER A 107 2.41 6.34 3.31
N GLU A 108 1.63 5.43 2.72
CA GLU A 108 1.55 4.04 3.18
C GLU A 108 2.85 3.27 2.96
N HIS A 109 3.56 3.55 1.86
CA HIS A 109 4.90 3.00 1.62
C HIS A 109 5.96 3.67 2.51
N LEU A 110 5.81 4.98 2.78
CA LEU A 110 6.70 5.64 3.73
C LEU A 110 6.56 5.03 5.14
N PHE A 111 5.34 4.69 5.55
CA PHE A 111 5.11 3.93 6.77
C PHE A 111 5.76 2.54 6.74
N SER A 112 5.60 1.77 5.66
CA SER A 112 6.26 0.47 5.52
C SER A 112 7.79 0.59 5.61
N HIS A 113 8.39 1.52 4.87
CA HIS A 113 9.84 1.74 4.94
C HIS A 113 10.32 2.20 6.33
N ALA A 114 9.53 3.03 7.03
CA ALA A 114 9.84 3.39 8.40
C ALA A 114 9.78 2.18 9.34
N LEU A 115 8.83 1.27 9.13
CA LEU A 115 8.71 0.04 9.89
C LEU A 115 9.88 -0.92 9.59
N ASP A 116 10.31 -1.05 8.33
CA ASP A 116 11.50 -1.83 7.95
C ASP A 116 12.78 -1.38 8.69
N LEU A 117 12.90 -0.10 9.01
CA LEU A 117 14.07 0.45 9.71
C LEU A 117 14.09 0.18 11.21
N ILE A 118 12.92 -0.01 11.83
CA ILE A 118 12.82 -0.06 13.30
C ILE A 118 12.33 -1.41 13.82
N ALA A 119 11.62 -2.18 13.00
CA ALA A 119 11.04 -3.45 13.43
C ALA A 119 12.14 -4.50 13.57
N LYS A 120 12.14 -5.23 14.69
CA LYS A 120 13.12 -6.32 14.90
C LYS A 120 13.02 -7.42 13.83
N LYS A 121 11.80 -7.69 13.37
CA LYS A 121 11.50 -8.64 12.31
C LYS A 121 10.36 -8.06 11.45
N PRO A 122 10.69 -7.35 10.37
CA PRO A 122 9.68 -6.77 9.50
C PRO A 122 8.75 -7.83 8.89
N ALA A 123 7.47 -7.48 8.74
CA ALA A 123 6.50 -8.28 7.99
C ALA A 123 6.77 -8.22 6.48
N LEU A 124 6.00 -8.92 5.65
CA LEU A 124 6.16 -8.77 4.21
C LEU A 124 5.76 -7.35 3.78
N HIS A 125 6.49 -6.77 2.82
CA HIS A 125 6.29 -5.40 2.37
C HIS A 125 4.83 -5.06 2.06
N GLY A 126 4.14 -5.92 1.30
CA GLY A 126 2.75 -5.68 0.93
C GLY A 126 1.76 -5.81 2.09
N GLU A 127 2.08 -6.60 3.12
CA GLU A 127 1.31 -6.63 4.38
C GLU A 127 1.43 -5.29 5.12
N GLN A 128 2.66 -4.76 5.22
CA GLN A 128 2.91 -3.47 5.86
C GLN A 128 2.24 -2.32 5.08
N CYS A 129 2.38 -2.30 3.75
CA CYS A 129 1.71 -1.33 2.89
C CYS A 129 0.19 -1.40 3.02
N GLY A 130 -0.38 -2.60 3.09
CA GLY A 130 -1.83 -2.80 3.31
C GLY A 130 -2.31 -2.17 4.63
N VAL A 131 -1.61 -2.44 5.73
CA VAL A 131 -1.92 -1.83 7.05
C VAL A 131 -1.73 -0.32 7.04
N GLY A 132 -0.63 0.17 6.44
CA GLY A 132 -0.40 1.59 6.23
C GLY A 132 -1.55 2.25 5.46
N THR A 133 -2.07 1.59 4.43
CA THR A 133 -3.18 2.09 3.61
C THR A 133 -4.44 2.32 4.43
N ILE A 134 -4.73 1.48 5.43
CA ILE A 134 -5.88 1.67 6.33
C ILE A 134 -5.74 3.02 7.05
N MET A 135 -4.57 3.27 7.65
CA MET A 135 -4.31 4.49 8.43
C MET A 135 -4.26 5.74 7.56
N MET A 136 -3.57 5.68 6.42
CA MET A 136 -3.47 6.82 5.51
C MET A 136 -4.80 7.15 4.85
N MET A 137 -5.62 6.14 4.54
CA MET A 137 -6.98 6.38 4.03
C MET A 137 -7.87 7.08 5.06
N TYR A 138 -7.70 6.78 6.34
CA TYR A 138 -8.39 7.51 7.41
C TYR A 138 -7.96 8.97 7.46
N LEU A 139 -6.67 9.27 7.38
CA LEU A 139 -6.15 10.65 7.35
C LEU A 139 -6.65 11.44 6.13
N HIS A 140 -6.80 10.78 4.98
CA HIS A 140 -7.44 11.35 3.79
C HIS A 140 -8.97 11.53 3.92
N GLY A 141 -9.59 11.17 5.04
CA GLY A 141 -11.04 11.21 5.23
C GLY A 141 -11.81 10.21 4.35
N GLY A 142 -11.14 9.17 3.85
CA GLY A 142 -11.68 8.21 2.91
C GLY A 142 -12.30 6.96 3.55
N LYS A 143 -12.69 6.00 2.71
CA LYS A 143 -13.39 4.76 3.10
C LYS A 143 -12.42 3.68 3.63
N TRP A 144 -11.64 3.99 4.67
CA TRP A 144 -10.64 3.09 5.26
C TRP A 144 -11.24 1.76 5.77
N ARG A 145 -12.50 1.78 6.23
CA ARG A 145 -13.22 0.57 6.65
C ARG A 145 -13.40 -0.44 5.50
N ASN A 146 -13.59 0.05 4.28
CA ASN A 146 -13.68 -0.82 3.10
C ASN A 146 -12.33 -1.45 2.78
N ILE A 147 -11.24 -0.68 2.85
CA ILE A 147 -9.87 -1.19 2.70
C ILE A 147 -9.61 -2.32 3.71
N ARG A 148 -9.90 -2.05 4.99
CA ARG A 148 -9.73 -3.04 6.07
C ARG A 148 -10.57 -4.30 5.83
N LYS A 149 -11.84 -4.15 5.44
CA LYS A 149 -12.73 -5.28 5.13
C LYS A 149 -12.18 -6.12 3.98
N THR A 150 -11.70 -5.49 2.91
CA THR A 150 -11.11 -6.19 1.76
C THR A 150 -9.85 -6.96 2.17
N LEU A 151 -8.93 -6.33 2.91
CA LEU A 151 -7.71 -7.00 3.38
C LEU A 151 -8.04 -8.21 4.26
N LYS A 152 -8.98 -8.06 5.21
CA LYS A 152 -9.47 -9.19 6.03
C LYS A 152 -10.07 -10.31 5.18
N LEU A 153 -10.87 -9.97 4.18
CA LEU A 153 -11.49 -10.95 3.28
C LEU A 153 -10.43 -11.76 2.51
N ILE A 154 -9.37 -11.09 2.05
CA ILE A 154 -8.23 -11.72 1.36
C ILE A 154 -7.34 -12.52 2.34
N GLY A 155 -7.45 -12.28 3.64
CA GLY A 155 -6.57 -12.89 4.65
C GLY A 155 -5.20 -12.19 4.77
N ALA A 156 -5.11 -10.93 4.35
CA ALA A 156 -3.96 -10.08 4.62
C ALA A 156 -4.07 -9.44 6.02
N PRO A 157 -2.94 -9.17 6.71
CA PRO A 157 -2.94 -8.49 8.01
C PRO A 157 -3.65 -7.13 8.00
N THR A 158 -4.32 -6.82 9.11
CA THR A 158 -4.95 -5.51 9.35
C THR A 158 -4.63 -4.91 10.71
N THR A 159 -3.75 -5.54 11.48
CA THR A 159 -3.35 -5.13 12.82
C THR A 159 -1.83 -5.29 13.02
N ALA A 160 -1.28 -4.58 14.00
CA ALA A 160 0.13 -4.71 14.42
C ALA A 160 0.45 -6.16 14.83
N LYS A 161 -0.44 -6.78 15.61
CA LYS A 161 -0.32 -8.17 16.06
C LYS A 161 -0.25 -9.16 14.90
N GLU A 162 -1.11 -9.01 13.89
CA GLU A 162 -1.09 -9.87 12.68
C GLU A 162 0.16 -9.65 11.83
N LEU A 163 0.72 -8.44 11.82
CA LEU A 163 2.04 -8.17 11.20
C LEU A 163 3.20 -8.76 12.00
N GLY A 164 3.00 -9.08 13.28
CA GLY A 164 4.07 -9.52 14.18
C GLY A 164 4.96 -8.38 14.67
N VAL A 165 4.44 -7.14 14.71
CA VAL A 165 5.11 -5.96 15.27
C VAL A 165 4.34 -5.45 16.48
N SER A 166 5.01 -4.71 17.35
CA SER A 166 4.43 -4.06 18.52
C SER A 166 3.69 -2.77 18.17
N ASP A 167 2.75 -2.38 19.03
CA ASP A 167 2.04 -1.10 18.90
C ASP A 167 3.01 0.09 18.92
N TYR A 168 4.06 0.00 19.75
CA TYR A 168 5.14 0.99 19.79
C TYR A 168 5.82 1.14 18.42
N GLU A 169 6.16 0.03 17.75
CA GLU A 169 6.78 0.06 16.42
C GLU A 169 5.83 0.71 15.40
N VAL A 170 4.53 0.41 15.44
CA VAL A 170 3.54 1.06 14.56
C VAL A 170 3.48 2.57 14.80
N ILE A 171 3.32 3.00 16.06
CA ILE A 171 3.24 4.42 16.41
C ILE A 171 4.55 5.12 16.02
N LYS A 172 5.70 4.53 16.35
CA LYS A 172 7.01 5.10 16.03
C LYS A 172 7.19 5.23 14.52
N ALA A 173 6.85 4.21 13.73
CA ALA A 173 6.93 4.26 12.27
C ALA A 173 6.07 5.40 11.70
N LEU A 174 4.84 5.59 12.19
CA LEU A 174 3.97 6.71 11.78
C LEU A 174 4.61 8.08 12.06
N THR A 175 5.25 8.27 13.21
CA THR A 175 5.87 9.56 13.56
C THR A 175 7.08 9.90 12.69
N ILE A 176 7.78 8.91 12.13
CA ILE A 176 8.99 9.13 11.33
C ILE A 176 8.79 8.92 9.82
N ALA A 177 7.65 8.38 9.39
CA ALA A 177 7.37 8.05 7.99
C ALA A 177 7.61 9.23 7.02
N HIS A 178 7.19 10.44 7.39
CA HIS A 178 7.42 11.65 6.57
C HIS A 178 8.90 11.95 6.30
N LYS A 179 9.82 11.45 7.14
CA LYS A 179 11.28 11.67 7.01
C LYS A 179 11.95 10.68 6.06
N ILE A 180 11.25 9.62 5.64
CA ILE A 180 11.83 8.58 4.77
C ILE A 180 12.16 9.14 3.38
N ARG A 181 11.29 10.02 2.87
CA ARG A 181 11.48 10.76 1.61
C ARG A 181 10.97 12.19 1.79
N PRO A 182 11.76 13.08 2.42
CA PRO A 182 11.33 14.43 2.76
C PRO A 182 10.91 15.26 1.54
N GLU A 183 11.45 14.95 0.36
CA GLU A 183 11.10 15.58 -0.91
C GLU A 183 9.71 15.17 -1.43
N ARG A 184 9.12 14.10 -0.88
CA ARG A 184 7.83 13.55 -1.31
C ARG A 184 6.72 14.05 -0.39
N TYR A 185 5.98 15.07 -0.83
CA TYR A 185 4.82 15.54 -0.08
C TYR A 185 3.68 14.49 -0.05
N THR A 186 3.08 14.26 1.11
CA THR A 186 1.96 13.32 1.34
C THR A 186 0.99 13.88 2.37
N ILE A 187 -0.05 13.14 2.72
CA ILE A 187 -0.99 13.51 3.80
C ILE A 187 -0.33 13.66 5.18
N LEU A 188 0.86 13.10 5.37
CA LEU A 188 1.63 13.25 6.62
C LEU A 188 2.25 14.66 6.77
N GLY A 189 2.20 15.49 5.73
CA GLY A 189 2.76 16.84 5.76
C GLY A 189 4.28 16.88 5.92
N GLU A 190 4.82 18.06 6.24
CA GLU A 190 6.27 18.26 6.43
C GLU A 190 6.74 17.91 7.85
N SER A 191 5.89 18.12 8.85
CA SER A 191 6.21 17.90 10.26
C SER A 191 5.85 16.50 10.77
N GLY A 192 5.11 15.71 9.97
CA GLY A 192 4.62 14.40 10.37
C GLY A 192 3.51 14.45 11.41
N LEU A 193 3.21 13.28 11.97
CA LEU A 193 2.28 13.12 13.09
C LEU A 193 3.03 13.23 14.42
N SER A 194 2.43 13.89 15.40
CA SER A 194 2.85 13.75 16.80
C SER A 194 2.61 12.32 17.28
N TRP A 195 3.23 11.93 18.39
CA TRP A 195 3.02 10.61 18.98
C TRP A 195 1.54 10.35 19.29
N GLU A 196 0.87 11.34 19.92
CA GLU A 196 -0.53 11.27 20.31
C GLU A 196 -1.45 11.16 19.08
N ALA A 197 -1.12 11.89 18.00
CA ALA A 197 -1.88 11.81 16.76
C ALA A 197 -1.70 10.44 16.08
N ALA A 198 -0.47 9.93 16.02
CA ALA A 198 -0.16 8.61 15.47
C ALA A 198 -0.87 7.49 16.24
N GLU A 199 -0.81 7.51 17.57
CA GLU A 199 -1.51 6.56 18.43
C GLU A 199 -3.02 6.62 18.22
N ARG A 200 -3.59 7.84 18.19
CA ARG A 200 -5.02 8.03 17.95
C ARG A 200 -5.46 7.45 16.60
N VAL A 201 -4.71 7.69 15.54
CA VAL A 201 -5.00 7.13 14.19
C VAL A 201 -4.96 5.61 14.23
N ALA A 202 -3.92 5.02 14.82
CA ALA A 202 -3.75 3.58 14.90
C ALA A 202 -4.88 2.91 15.71
N ARG A 203 -5.32 3.51 16.82
CA ARG A 203 -6.46 3.03 17.63
C ARG A 203 -7.80 3.18 16.92
N ILE A 204 -8.09 4.36 16.34
CA ILE A 204 -9.37 4.61 15.62
C ILE A 204 -9.54 3.64 14.45
N THR A 205 -8.45 3.39 13.73
CA THR A 205 -8.46 2.43 12.61
C THR A 205 -8.40 0.97 13.07
N GLY A 206 -8.18 0.75 14.36
CA GLY A 206 -8.03 -0.53 15.04
C GLY A 206 -6.87 -1.36 14.52
N VAL A 207 -5.80 -0.70 14.07
CA VAL A 207 -4.51 -1.34 13.74
C VAL A 207 -3.79 -1.76 15.02
N ILE A 208 -3.93 -0.97 16.08
CA ILE A 208 -3.52 -1.31 17.45
C ILE A 208 -4.76 -1.36 18.36
N GLU A 209 -4.63 -2.03 19.51
CA GLU A 209 -5.64 -2.01 20.58
C GLU A 209 -5.64 -0.64 21.28
#